data_AF-A0A5N3QYB0-F1
#
_entry.id   AF-A0A5N3QYB0-F1
#
_cell.length_a   1.000
_cell.length_b   1.000
_cell.length_c   1.000
_cell.angle_alpha   90.00
_cell.angle_beta   90.00
_cell.angle_gamma   90.00
#
_symmetry.space_group_name_H-M   'P 1'
#
loop_
_entity.id
_entity.type
_entity.pdbx_description
1 polymer ?
#
loop_
_entity_poly.entity_id
_entity_poly.type
_entity_poly.pdbx_seq_one_letter_code
_entity_poly.pdbx_strand_id
1 'polypeptide(L)'
;MSVSYAEDFHQIQDSLTNNSSLKRKTLDLVQYEAIAGKVTTGGSRLEDFREILIDFFDLKIDLNVAIANVESRLPRQQSMFSGDNRVFASGWAERLVRTQVSRFYNQAVLETIIESGSDDCFVNHSTSEQDSSKCSQQLAGTTHSAQVMLERLKSSYGDGEWNKDLKLPDHPHCTHTFCPV
;
A
#
# COMPACT_ATOMS: atom_id res chain seq x y z
N MET A 1 -13.65 20.68 9.20
CA MET A 1 -12.87 20.21 8.03
C MET A 1 -13.47 18.89 7.62
N SER A 2 -13.85 18.73 6.34
CA SER A 2 -14.36 17.47 5.81
C SER A 2 -13.23 16.44 5.80
N VAL A 3 -13.49 15.24 6.32
CA VAL A 3 -12.57 14.11 6.20
C VAL A 3 -12.41 13.81 4.70
N SER A 4 -11.18 13.85 4.18
CA SER A 4 -10.88 13.58 2.77
C SER A 4 -10.08 12.30 2.65
N TYR A 5 -10.58 11.37 1.84
CA TYR A 5 -9.88 10.17 1.40
C TYR A 5 -9.14 10.49 0.10
N ALA A 6 -8.02 9.81 -0.12
CA ALA A 6 -7.23 9.95 -1.33
C ALA A 6 -8.00 9.32 -2.49
N GLU A 7 -8.13 10.04 -3.59
CA GLU A 7 -8.69 9.52 -4.85
C GLU A 7 -7.58 8.97 -5.77
N ASP A 8 -6.33 9.27 -5.44
CA ASP A 8 -5.13 8.84 -6.13
C ASP A 8 -4.00 8.56 -5.13
N PHE A 9 -3.10 7.64 -5.47
CA PHE A 9 -1.93 7.28 -4.68
C PHE A 9 -1.10 8.50 -4.22
N HIS A 10 -0.91 9.50 -5.07
CA HIS A 10 -0.10 10.68 -4.73
C HIS A 10 -0.78 11.60 -3.72
N GLN A 11 -2.09 11.44 -3.48
CA GLN A 11 -2.86 12.19 -2.48
C GLN A 11 -2.86 11.53 -1.10
N ILE A 12 -2.24 10.35 -0.93
CA ILE A 12 -2.25 9.61 0.34
C ILE A 12 -1.72 10.47 1.49
N GLN A 13 -0.58 11.17 1.33
CA GLN A 13 -0.03 11.99 2.42
C GLN A 13 -0.93 13.18 2.77
N ASP A 14 -1.57 13.80 1.79
CA ASP A 14 -2.53 14.89 2.01
C ASP A 14 -3.79 14.39 2.73
N SER A 15 -4.30 13.21 2.36
CA SER A 15 -5.43 12.56 3.03
C SER A 15 -5.10 12.26 4.50
N LEU A 16 -3.93 11.71 4.79
CA LEU A 16 -3.50 11.39 6.15
C LEU A 16 -3.25 12.62 7.01
N THR A 17 -2.79 13.72 6.40
CA THR A 17 -2.66 15.02 7.08
C THR A 17 -4.01 15.52 7.58
N ASN A 18 -5.06 15.33 6.78
CA ASN A 18 -6.42 15.80 7.06
C ASN A 18 -7.29 14.78 7.80
N ASN A 19 -6.81 13.54 8.00
CA ASN A 19 -7.55 12.45 8.64
C ASN A 19 -6.69 11.73 9.69
N SER A 20 -6.62 12.30 10.90
CA SER A 20 -5.80 11.76 12.00
C SER A 20 -6.23 10.37 12.48
N SER A 21 -7.52 10.03 12.35
CA SER A 21 -8.03 8.70 12.69
C SER A 21 -7.49 7.64 11.72
N LEU A 22 -7.59 7.91 10.41
CA LEU A 22 -7.05 7.04 9.37
C LEU A 22 -5.52 6.92 9.47
N LYS A 23 -4.82 8.03 9.79
CA LYS A 23 -3.38 8.00 10.05
C LYS A 23 -3.03 7.03 11.19
N ARG A 24 -3.73 7.13 12.33
CA ARG A 24 -3.49 6.23 13.46
C ARG A 24 -3.72 4.77 13.09
N LYS A 25 -4.85 4.47 12.44
CA LYS A 25 -5.15 3.10 11.99
C LYS A 25 -4.09 2.58 11.02
N THR A 26 -3.66 3.40 10.06
CA THR A 26 -2.60 3.00 9.11
C THR A 26 -1.29 2.69 9.82
N LEU A 27 -0.91 3.50 10.82
CA LEU A 27 0.28 3.26 11.65
C LEU A 27 0.16 1.96 12.48
N ASP A 28 -1.01 1.70 13.07
CA ASP A 28 -1.26 0.46 13.80
C ASP A 28 -1.09 -0.76 12.88
N LEU A 29 -1.64 -0.71 11.66
CA LEU A 29 -1.45 -1.77 10.66
C LEU A 29 0.03 -1.96 10.31
N VAL A 30 0.77 -0.89 10.05
CA VAL A 30 2.21 -0.96 9.75
C VAL A 30 3.00 -1.54 10.91
N GLN A 31 2.54 -1.39 12.16
CA GLN A 31 3.20 -1.96 13.32
C GLN A 31 2.97 -3.47 13.45
N TYR A 32 1.75 -3.95 13.18
CA TYR A 32 1.34 -5.32 13.55
C TYR A 32 1.09 -6.28 12.39
N GLU A 33 0.68 -5.79 11.21
CA GLU A 33 0.34 -6.65 10.08
C GLU A 33 1.59 -7.21 9.40
N ALA A 34 1.49 -8.44 8.88
CA ALA A 34 2.60 -9.09 8.20
C ALA A 34 2.98 -8.37 6.89
N ILE A 35 4.28 -8.30 6.59
CA ILE A 35 4.80 -7.78 5.32
C ILE A 35 5.51 -8.93 4.60
N ALA A 36 4.81 -9.58 3.68
CA ALA A 36 5.38 -10.62 2.85
C ALA A 36 6.37 -10.02 1.83
N GLY A 37 7.57 -10.61 1.73
CA GLY A 37 8.54 -10.20 0.72
C GLY A 37 9.93 -10.77 0.93
N LYS A 38 10.55 -11.26 -0.15
CA LYS A 38 11.95 -11.72 -0.11
C LYS A 38 12.94 -10.58 0.19
N VAL A 39 12.62 -9.36 -0.24
CA VAL A 39 13.48 -8.18 -0.06
C VAL A 39 13.69 -7.83 1.43
N THR A 40 12.68 -8.10 2.27
CA THR A 40 12.67 -7.83 3.71
C THR A 40 13.11 -9.03 4.55
N THR A 41 13.46 -10.16 3.92
CA THR A 41 13.82 -11.39 4.65
C THR A 41 15.28 -11.35 5.12
N GLY A 42 15.49 -11.69 6.39
CA GLY A 42 16.80 -11.91 7.02
C GLY A 42 17.36 -10.68 7.74
N GLY A 43 18.09 -10.90 8.84
CA GLY A 43 18.66 -9.82 9.66
C GLY A 43 17.58 -8.88 10.22
N SER A 44 17.87 -7.59 10.29
CA SER A 44 16.95 -6.51 10.72
C SER A 44 16.11 -5.93 9.57
N ARG A 45 16.12 -6.54 8.38
CA ARG A 45 15.61 -5.89 7.16
C ARG A 45 14.12 -5.59 7.21
N LEU A 46 13.33 -6.43 7.88
CA LEU A 46 11.90 -6.20 8.03
C LEU A 46 11.64 -5.04 9.01
N GLU A 47 12.35 -5.02 10.13
CA GLU A 47 12.27 -3.97 11.14
C GLU A 47 12.71 -2.62 10.55
N ASP A 48 13.84 -2.60 9.84
CA ASP A 48 14.34 -1.42 9.14
C ASP A 48 13.32 -0.87 8.14
N PHE A 49 12.63 -1.75 7.42
CA PHE A 49 11.60 -1.33 6.47
C PHE A 49 10.34 -0.83 7.17
N ARG A 50 9.92 -1.46 8.28
CA ARG A 50 8.78 -0.97 9.08
C ARG A 50 9.04 0.43 9.61
N GLU A 51 10.26 0.72 10.10
CA GLU A 51 10.61 2.07 10.56
C GLU A 51 10.47 3.11 9.45
N ILE A 52 10.92 2.78 8.22
CA ILE A 52 10.75 3.68 7.06
C ILE A 52 9.27 3.92 6.76
N LEU A 53 8.44 2.87 6.80
CA LEU A 53 7.00 3.01 6.58
C LEU A 53 6.34 3.83 7.70
N ILE A 54 6.73 3.64 8.96
CA ILE A 54 6.25 4.44 10.10
C ILE A 54 6.59 5.91 9.89
N ASP A 55 7.83 6.23 9.51
CA ASP A 55 8.21 7.63 9.25
C ASP A 55 7.44 8.24 8.08
N PHE A 56 7.16 7.45 7.03
CA PHE A 56 6.33 7.89 5.90
C PHE A 56 4.88 8.17 6.34
N PHE A 57 4.25 7.23 7.03
CA PHE A 57 2.85 7.35 7.46
C PHE A 57 2.65 8.34 8.61
N ASP A 58 3.69 8.60 9.40
CA ASP A 58 3.69 9.68 10.40
C ASP A 58 4.05 11.05 9.79
N LEU A 59 4.18 11.13 8.45
CA LEU A 59 4.41 12.36 7.69
C LEU A 59 5.76 13.03 7.99
N LYS A 60 6.76 12.27 8.46
CA LYS A 60 8.13 12.76 8.71
C LYS A 60 8.99 12.77 7.45
N ILE A 61 8.69 11.88 6.52
CA ILE A 61 9.40 11.75 5.24
C ILE A 61 8.40 11.64 4.09
N ASP A 62 8.80 12.08 2.90
CA ASP A 62 8.03 11.89 1.67
C ASP A 62 8.38 10.55 0.99
N LEU A 63 7.68 10.25 -0.11
CA LEU A 63 7.88 9.03 -0.88
C LEU A 63 9.31 8.88 -1.42
N ASN A 64 9.92 9.95 -1.91
CA ASN A 64 11.26 9.89 -2.50
C ASN A 64 12.31 9.58 -1.42
N VAL A 65 12.18 10.20 -0.25
CA VAL A 65 13.02 9.92 0.91
C VAL A 65 12.81 8.49 1.41
N ALA A 66 11.57 8.00 1.46
CA ALA A 66 11.30 6.60 1.83
C ALA A 66 11.98 5.61 0.87
N ILE A 67 11.92 5.86 -0.44
CA ILE A 67 12.59 5.03 -1.46
C ILE A 67 14.10 5.03 -1.28
N ALA A 68 14.71 6.21 -1.13
CA ALA A 68 16.15 6.34 -0.91
C ALA A 68 16.60 5.65 0.39
N ASN A 69 15.81 5.78 1.46
CA ASN A 69 16.08 5.09 2.73
C ASN A 69 16.03 3.57 2.58
N VAL A 70 15.09 3.03 1.79
CA VAL A 70 15.04 1.59 1.51
C VAL A 70 16.29 1.14 0.76
N GLU A 71 16.73 1.87 -0.27
CA GLU A 71 17.96 1.51 -1.00
C GLU A 71 19.19 1.52 -0.10
N SER A 72 19.28 2.50 0.80
CA SER A 72 20.41 2.66 1.72
C SER A 72 20.40 1.65 2.86
N ARG A 73 19.25 1.38 3.48
CA ARG A 73 19.12 0.56 4.69
C ARG A 73 18.92 -0.92 4.39
N LEU A 74 18.38 -1.25 3.22
CA LEU A 74 18.16 -2.62 2.76
C LEU A 74 19.04 -2.95 1.54
N PRO A 75 20.37 -2.71 1.59
CA PRO A 75 21.22 -2.87 0.41
C PRO A 75 21.18 -4.31 -0.09
N ARG A 76 21.16 -4.46 -1.42
CA ARG A 76 21.08 -5.75 -2.12
C ARG A 76 22.17 -6.72 -1.67
N GLN A 77 23.38 -6.22 -1.49
CA GLN A 77 24.58 -7.03 -1.18
C GLN A 77 24.50 -7.74 0.17
N GLN A 78 23.68 -7.24 1.09
CA GLN A 78 23.48 -7.83 2.43
C GLN A 78 22.31 -8.83 2.47
N SER A 79 21.56 -8.97 1.38
CA SER A 79 20.46 -9.95 1.31
C SER A 79 20.98 -11.33 0.90
N MET A 80 20.42 -12.38 1.51
CA MET A 80 20.63 -13.76 1.05
C MET A 80 20.09 -14.02 -0.37
N PHE A 81 19.25 -13.12 -0.89
CA PHE A 81 18.73 -13.14 -2.26
C PHE A 81 19.49 -12.19 -3.20
N SER A 82 20.69 -11.74 -2.83
CA SER A 82 21.49 -10.78 -3.62
C SER A 82 21.71 -11.19 -5.08
N GLY A 83 21.77 -12.50 -5.36
CA GLY A 83 21.90 -13.04 -6.73
C GLY A 83 20.58 -13.15 -7.52
N ASP A 84 19.42 -12.98 -6.90
CA ASP A 84 18.12 -13.13 -7.57
C ASP A 84 17.63 -11.80 -8.15
N ASN A 85 17.83 -11.62 -9.47
CA ASN A 85 17.37 -10.44 -10.20
C ASN A 85 15.85 -10.29 -10.25
N ARG A 86 15.06 -11.30 -9.85
CA ARG A 86 13.61 -11.16 -9.68
C ARG A 86 13.27 -10.46 -8.37
N VAL A 87 14.11 -10.60 -7.34
CA VAL A 87 13.96 -9.95 -6.03
C VAL A 87 14.48 -8.51 -6.08
N PHE A 88 15.67 -8.32 -6.67
CA PHE A 88 16.33 -7.02 -6.80
C PHE A 88 16.41 -6.55 -8.25
N ALA A 89 15.25 -6.48 -8.90
CA ALA A 89 15.12 -5.89 -10.24
C ALA A 89 15.39 -4.38 -10.22
N SER A 90 15.55 -3.74 -11.38
CA SER A 90 15.57 -2.28 -11.46
C SER A 90 14.31 -1.68 -10.82
N GLY A 91 14.47 -0.64 -10.01
CA GLY A 91 13.37 0.00 -9.27
C GLY A 91 12.75 -0.85 -8.15
N TRP A 92 13.45 -1.88 -7.65
CA TRP A 92 12.92 -2.76 -6.58
C TRP A 92 12.48 -1.99 -5.33
N ALA A 93 13.22 -0.94 -4.94
CA ALA A 93 12.93 -0.15 -3.74
C ALA A 93 11.64 0.65 -3.91
N GLU A 94 11.50 1.37 -5.03
CA GLU A 94 10.26 2.05 -5.39
C GLU A 94 9.07 1.09 -5.39
N ARG A 95 9.22 -0.07 -6.07
CA ARG A 95 8.16 -1.06 -6.15
C ARG A 95 7.75 -1.57 -4.77
N LEU A 96 8.71 -1.81 -3.89
CA LEU A 96 8.45 -2.25 -2.52
C LEU A 96 7.69 -1.18 -1.73
N VAL A 97 8.18 0.06 -1.72
CA VAL A 97 7.58 1.17 -0.97
C VAL A 97 6.18 1.46 -1.47
N ARG A 98 6.00 1.70 -2.78
CA ARG A 98 4.68 2.03 -3.34
C ARG A 98 3.64 0.94 -3.10
N THR A 99 4.04 -0.33 -3.23
CA THR A 99 3.15 -1.47 -2.95
C THR A 99 2.66 -1.45 -1.50
N GLN A 100 3.56 -1.29 -0.53
CA GLN A 100 3.15 -1.31 0.88
C GLN A 100 2.42 -0.03 1.30
N VAL A 101 2.80 1.14 0.74
CA VAL A 101 2.07 2.39 0.98
C VAL A 101 0.62 2.27 0.51
N SER A 102 0.42 1.84 -0.74
CA SER A 102 -0.93 1.65 -1.30
C SER A 102 -1.70 0.60 -0.51
N ARG A 103 -1.08 -0.55 -0.20
CA ARG A 103 -1.71 -1.63 0.57
C ARG A 103 -2.18 -1.16 1.94
N PHE A 104 -1.30 -0.58 2.76
CA PHE A 104 -1.67 -0.22 4.14
C PHE A 104 -2.69 0.89 4.19
N TYR A 105 -2.59 1.88 3.30
CA TYR A 105 -3.60 2.92 3.18
C TYR A 105 -4.97 2.32 2.81
N ASN A 106 -5.03 1.51 1.76
CA ASN A 106 -6.27 0.89 1.30
C ASN A 106 -6.86 -0.06 2.35
N GLN A 107 -6.03 -0.83 3.05
CA GLN A 107 -6.47 -1.68 4.15
C GLN A 107 -7.12 -0.83 5.25
N ALA A 108 -6.47 0.26 5.67
CA ALA A 108 -6.99 1.15 6.71
C ALA A 108 -8.34 1.76 6.29
N VAL A 109 -8.48 2.19 5.04
CA VAL A 109 -9.76 2.73 4.52
C VAL A 109 -10.86 1.66 4.55
N LEU A 110 -10.58 0.47 4.02
CA LEU A 110 -11.57 -0.61 3.99
C LEU A 110 -12.03 -1.02 5.40
N GLU A 111 -11.09 -1.15 6.35
CA GLU A 111 -11.42 -1.42 7.75
C GLU A 111 -12.28 -0.29 8.35
N THR A 112 -11.96 0.98 8.08
CA THR A 112 -12.78 2.11 8.54
C THR A 112 -14.20 2.10 7.94
N ILE A 113 -14.34 1.74 6.66
CA ILE A 113 -15.65 1.61 6.01
C ILE A 113 -16.49 0.53 6.71
N ILE A 114 -15.92 -0.66 6.92
CA ILE A 114 -16.59 -1.79 7.57
C ILE A 114 -16.95 -1.44 9.03
N GLU A 115 -16.04 -0.82 9.77
CA GLU A 115 -16.28 -0.39 11.16
C GLU A 115 -17.39 0.66 11.27
N SER A 116 -17.63 1.44 10.21
CA SER A 116 -18.75 2.40 10.16
C SER A 116 -20.12 1.75 9.92
N GLY A 117 -20.14 0.45 9.60
CA GLY A 117 -21.35 -0.31 9.27
C GLY A 117 -21.72 -0.27 7.79
N SER A 118 -20.85 0.23 6.92
CA SER A 118 -21.02 0.18 5.47
C SER A 118 -20.34 -1.08 4.91
N ASP A 119 -20.99 -1.72 3.94
CA ASP A 119 -20.43 -2.86 3.21
C ASP A 119 -19.81 -2.46 1.87
N ASP A 120 -19.98 -1.20 1.46
CA ASP A 120 -19.62 -0.71 0.13
C ASP A 120 -18.45 0.28 0.18
N CYS A 121 -17.54 0.12 -0.78
CA CYS A 121 -16.45 1.05 -1.08
C CYS A 121 -16.47 1.45 -2.55
N PHE A 122 -15.94 2.63 -2.86
CA PHE A 122 -15.84 3.15 -4.23
C PHE A 122 -14.37 3.29 -4.64
N VAL A 123 -14.09 3.09 -5.92
CA VAL A 123 -12.76 3.33 -6.51
C VAL A 123 -12.89 4.45 -7.53
N ASN A 124 -12.26 5.60 -7.29
CA ASN A 124 -12.24 6.69 -8.25
C ASN A 124 -11.33 6.37 -9.45
N HIS A 125 -11.61 7.02 -10.57
CA HIS A 125 -10.62 7.13 -11.64
C HIS A 125 -9.43 7.96 -11.15
N SER A 126 -8.22 7.44 -11.30
CA SER A 126 -7.01 8.18 -10.97
C SER A 126 -6.61 9.06 -12.17
N THR A 127 -6.18 10.29 -11.91
CA THR A 127 -5.66 11.20 -12.95
C THR A 127 -4.36 10.72 -13.60
N SER A 128 -3.71 9.72 -12.98
CA SER A 128 -2.46 9.10 -13.42
C SER A 128 -2.65 7.62 -13.78
N GLU A 129 -3.89 7.18 -13.98
CA GLU A 129 -4.17 5.79 -14.28
C GLU A 129 -3.73 5.38 -15.69
N GLN A 130 -3.51 4.07 -15.86
CA GLN A 130 -3.32 3.48 -17.18
C GLN A 130 -4.63 2.83 -17.63
N ASP A 131 -5.29 3.39 -18.64
CA ASP A 131 -6.60 2.93 -19.14
C ASP A 131 -6.64 1.44 -19.51
N SER A 132 -5.49 0.87 -19.90
CA SER A 132 -5.37 -0.55 -20.23
C SER A 132 -5.15 -1.46 -19.01
N SER A 133 -4.98 -0.90 -17.81
CA SER A 133 -4.80 -1.68 -16.59
C SER A 133 -6.11 -2.33 -16.16
N LYS A 134 -6.03 -3.50 -15.51
CA LYS A 134 -7.22 -4.18 -15.02
C LYS A 134 -7.96 -3.34 -13.97
N CYS A 135 -7.23 -2.60 -13.14
CA CYS A 135 -7.80 -1.69 -12.15
C CYS A 135 -8.67 -0.62 -12.83
N SER A 136 -8.13 0.06 -13.85
CA SER A 136 -8.90 1.08 -14.60
C SER A 136 -10.11 0.49 -15.33
N GLN A 137 -9.99 -0.71 -15.89
CA GLN A 137 -11.06 -1.32 -16.68
C GLN A 137 -12.17 -1.98 -15.84
N GLN A 138 -11.85 -2.45 -14.62
CA GLN A 138 -12.76 -3.33 -13.86
C GLN A 138 -13.04 -2.85 -12.45
N LEU A 139 -12.21 -1.96 -11.88
CA LEU A 139 -12.41 -1.44 -10.52
C LEU A 139 -12.80 0.05 -10.54
N ALA A 140 -12.09 0.87 -11.29
CA ALA A 140 -12.30 2.31 -11.31
C ALA A 140 -13.72 2.69 -11.78
N GLY A 141 -14.28 3.73 -11.17
CA GLY A 141 -15.62 4.23 -11.46
C GLY A 141 -16.77 3.38 -10.94
N THR A 142 -16.49 2.34 -10.13
CA THR A 142 -17.52 1.40 -9.65
C THR A 142 -17.45 1.14 -8.15
N THR A 143 -18.57 0.68 -7.59
CA THR A 143 -18.72 0.28 -6.19
C THR A 143 -18.41 -1.20 -6.01
N HIS A 144 -17.73 -1.54 -4.91
CA HIS A 144 -17.32 -2.90 -4.57
C HIS A 144 -17.64 -3.20 -3.11
N SER A 145 -17.81 -4.49 -2.78
CA SER A 145 -17.89 -4.90 -1.38
C SER A 145 -16.56 -4.66 -0.67
N ALA A 146 -16.58 -3.83 0.37
CA ALA A 146 -15.41 -3.51 1.18
C ALA A 146 -14.81 -4.76 1.83
N GLN A 147 -15.67 -5.66 2.32
CA GLN A 147 -15.27 -6.93 2.91
C GLN A 147 -14.52 -7.82 1.90
N VAL A 148 -15.06 -7.99 0.69
CA VAL A 148 -14.42 -8.81 -0.36
C VAL A 148 -13.09 -8.20 -0.80
N MET A 149 -13.01 -6.88 -0.94
CA MET A 149 -11.75 -6.20 -1.30
C MET A 149 -10.70 -6.35 -0.19
N LEU A 150 -11.10 -6.25 1.08
CA LEU A 150 -10.22 -6.42 2.22
C LEU A 150 -9.65 -7.85 2.29
N GLU A 151 -10.50 -8.86 2.12
CA GLU A 151 -10.08 -10.27 2.11
C GLU A 151 -9.04 -10.55 1.01
N ARG A 152 -9.28 -10.06 -0.21
CA ARG A 152 -8.33 -10.22 -1.33
C ARG A 152 -7.01 -9.52 -1.05
N LEU A 153 -7.05 -8.32 -0.47
CA LEU A 153 -5.85 -7.56 -0.11
C LEU A 153 -5.01 -8.30 0.94
N LYS A 154 -5.66 -8.82 2.00
CA LYS A 154 -4.99 -9.53 3.08
C LYS A 154 -4.42 -10.88 2.63
N SER A 155 -5.18 -11.67 1.86
CA SER A 155 -4.69 -12.92 1.28
C SER A 155 -3.42 -12.69 0.43
N SER A 156 -3.41 -11.67 -0.42
CA SER A 156 -2.25 -11.40 -1.28
C SER A 156 -1.03 -10.84 -0.55
N TYR A 157 -1.21 -9.86 0.32
CA TYR A 157 -0.06 -9.12 0.89
C TYR A 157 0.26 -9.49 2.34
N GLY A 158 -0.72 -9.98 3.10
CA GLY A 158 -0.54 -10.52 4.44
C GLY A 158 -0.07 -11.96 4.39
N ASP A 159 -0.84 -12.82 3.73
CA ASP A 159 -0.59 -14.28 3.72
C ASP A 159 0.41 -14.69 2.62
N GLY A 160 0.70 -13.79 1.68
CA GLY A 160 1.61 -14.06 0.56
C GLY A 160 1.01 -14.97 -0.51
N GLU A 161 -0.31 -15.12 -0.53
CA GLU A 161 -1.05 -15.83 -1.55
C GLU A 161 -1.28 -14.90 -2.75
N TRP A 162 -0.28 -14.81 -3.63
CA TRP A 162 -0.29 -13.97 -4.83
C TRP A 162 -1.30 -14.43 -5.90
N ASN A 163 -2.58 -14.44 -5.52
CA ASN A 163 -3.72 -14.83 -6.34
C ASN A 163 -3.95 -13.81 -7.48
N LYS A 164 -4.73 -14.24 -8.48
CA LYS A 164 -5.08 -13.42 -9.64
C LYS A 164 -6.32 -12.56 -9.40
N ASP A 165 -6.80 -12.49 -8.16
CA ASP A 165 -7.98 -11.73 -7.81
C ASP A 165 -7.67 -10.23 -7.87
N LEU A 166 -8.66 -9.47 -8.36
CA LEU A 166 -8.58 -8.02 -8.44
C LEU A 166 -8.59 -7.40 -7.04
N LYS A 167 -7.59 -6.56 -6.79
CA LYS A 167 -7.30 -5.89 -5.52
C LYS A 167 -6.52 -4.61 -5.78
N LEU A 168 -6.42 -3.72 -4.77
CA LEU A 168 -5.63 -2.50 -4.85
C LEU A 168 -4.57 -2.45 -3.74
N PRO A 169 -3.26 -2.45 -4.07
CA PRO A 169 -2.71 -2.39 -5.42
C PRO A 169 -2.79 -3.74 -6.16
N ASP A 170 -2.94 -3.74 -7.49
CA ASP A 170 -2.74 -4.94 -8.33
C ASP A 170 -1.28 -5.05 -8.83
N HIS A 171 -0.61 -3.90 -8.96
CA HIS A 171 0.80 -3.79 -9.34
C HIS A 171 1.48 -2.61 -8.63
N PRO A 172 2.82 -2.55 -8.57
CA PRO A 172 3.53 -1.55 -7.74
C PRO A 172 3.31 -0.08 -8.11
N HIS A 173 2.91 0.19 -9.35
CA HIS A 173 2.59 1.54 -9.83
C HIS A 173 1.09 1.78 -9.95
N CYS A 174 0.27 0.94 -9.32
CA CYS A 174 -1.17 1.17 -9.22
C CYS A 174 -1.40 2.50 -8.49
N THR A 175 -2.28 3.31 -9.05
CA THR A 175 -2.58 4.66 -8.55
C THR A 175 -3.93 4.74 -7.86
N HIS A 176 -4.75 3.69 -7.97
CA HIS A 176 -6.09 3.65 -7.40
C HIS A 176 -6.09 3.43 -5.89
N THR A 177 -7.10 4.02 -5.26
CA THR A 177 -7.38 3.92 -3.83
C THR A 177 -8.87 3.65 -3.61
N PHE A 178 -9.21 3.07 -2.46
CA PHE A 178 -10.61 2.97 -2.03
C PHE A 178 -11.05 4.25 -1.30
N CYS A 179 -12.32 4.58 -1.42
CA CYS A 179 -13.02 5.61 -0.67
C CYS A 179 -14.37 5.08 -0.16
N PRO A 180 -14.93 5.66 0.91
CA PRO A 180 -16.34 5.44 1.26
C PRO A 180 -17.29 5.94 0.15
N VAL A 181 -18.50 5.37 0.10
CA VAL A 181 -19.60 5.80 -0.76
C VAL A 181 -20.34 7.00 -0.16
#